data_AF-A0A8J2I752-F1
#
_entry.id   AF-A0A8J2I752-F1
#
_cell.length_a   1.000
_cell.length_b   1.000
_cell.length_c   1.000
_cell.angle_alpha   90.00
_cell.angle_beta   90.00
_cell.angle_gamma   90.00
#
_symmetry.space_group_name_H-M   'P 1'
#
loop_
_entity.id
_entity.type
_entity.pdbx_description
1 polymer ?
#
loop_
_entity_poly.entity_id
_entity_poly.type
_entity_poly.pdbx_seq_one_letter_code
_entity_poly.pdbx_strand_id
1 'polypeptide(L)'
;MDNFLNTQLHPADTCNICTEHFNATHQPVALPCKHIFGHECIKKWLKGGRGNMNACPTCRYVVVPKPNPRASFDAASIWKTLCDQPPERLHTFMMKIWSGLEILWQRQPSGAFTVTSILDQAIIPALINTAHRTNAPDDRRQDSLLDCYNLVAASWDSLGRPDIATGLAIPLVRLARLMASAGSVLPKWLTTNPRANKLVWRANACLPIGEEDISWRYIIEASHQTESPYFPLLYLYTVLISQSIAHFPAPRPYPTKRHEVMNLVVERCCTKIGGGGAAWKGKPGDGLEDVLVGVYDELRRYQLEKGKMSLRGHDREDAVVKGIWALAGWGGGKGNTR
;
A
#
# COMPACT_ATOMS: atom_id res chain seq x y z
N MET A 1 -44.81 20.54 41.69
CA MET A 1 -44.81 20.66 40.22
C MET A 1 -44.98 22.12 39.80
N ASP A 2 -46.08 22.77 40.19
CA ASP A 2 -46.38 24.15 39.78
C ASP A 2 -45.33 25.19 40.19
N ASN A 3 -44.74 25.05 41.38
CA ASN A 3 -43.66 25.95 41.81
C ASN A 3 -42.43 25.86 40.88
N PHE A 4 -42.08 24.67 40.40
CA PHE A 4 -40.99 24.50 39.44
C PHE A 4 -41.34 25.12 38.08
N LEU A 5 -42.58 24.90 37.60
CA LEU A 5 -43.05 25.47 36.34
C LEU A 5 -43.01 27.01 36.37
N ASN A 6 -43.32 27.62 37.51
CA ASN A 6 -43.39 29.08 37.63
C ASN A 6 -42.04 29.76 37.97
N THR A 7 -41.05 29.02 38.48
CA THR A 7 -39.76 29.59 38.95
C THR A 7 -38.54 29.16 38.16
N GLN A 8 -38.62 28.05 37.40
CA GLN A 8 -37.46 27.50 36.69
C GLN A 8 -37.66 27.41 35.17
N LEU A 9 -38.90 27.45 34.68
CA LEU A 9 -39.20 27.48 33.24
C LEU A 9 -39.45 28.92 32.78
N HIS A 10 -38.37 29.64 32.46
CA HIS A 10 -38.47 30.96 31.85
C HIS A 10 -38.43 30.85 30.31
N PRO A 11 -39.34 31.54 29.60
CA PRO A 11 -39.20 31.70 28.15
C PRO A 11 -37.84 32.32 27.84
N ALA A 12 -37.10 31.73 26.90
CA ALA A 12 -35.91 32.34 26.37
C ALA A 12 -36.33 33.49 25.43
N ASP A 13 -36.44 34.70 25.97
CA ASP A 13 -36.80 35.92 25.24
C ASP A 13 -35.58 36.72 24.79
N THR A 14 -34.40 36.41 25.32
CA THR A 14 -33.14 37.11 25.07
C THR A 14 -32.01 36.19 24.62
N CYS A 15 -31.10 36.75 23.83
CA CYS A 15 -29.94 36.04 23.29
C CYS A 15 -28.78 36.03 24.29
N ASN A 16 -28.26 34.84 24.62
CA ASN A 16 -27.11 34.70 25.53
C ASN A 16 -25.76 35.22 24.99
N ILE A 17 -25.68 35.65 23.71
CA ILE A 17 -24.45 36.21 23.12
C ILE A 17 -24.44 37.73 23.20
N CYS A 18 -25.52 38.39 22.79
CA CYS A 18 -25.61 39.86 22.74
C CYS A 18 -26.51 40.47 23.81
N THR A 19 -27.24 39.65 24.57
CA THR A 19 -28.21 40.04 25.61
C THR A 19 -29.42 40.84 25.09
N GLU A 20 -29.65 40.85 23.78
CA GLU A 20 -30.81 41.51 23.15
C GLU A 20 -32.03 40.58 23.05
N HIS A 21 -33.23 41.16 23.01
CA HIS A 21 -34.48 40.41 22.85
C HIS A 21 -34.62 39.82 21.43
N PHE A 22 -35.19 38.62 21.35
CA PHE A 22 -35.54 38.00 20.07
C PHE A 22 -36.69 38.75 19.39
N ASN A 23 -36.57 38.93 18.08
CA ASN A 23 -37.58 39.59 17.26
C ASN A 23 -37.44 39.15 15.78
N ALA A 24 -38.17 39.79 14.87
CA ALA A 24 -38.15 39.43 13.45
C ALA A 24 -36.76 39.55 12.80
N THR A 25 -35.90 40.47 13.25
CA THR A 25 -34.53 40.66 12.75
C THR A 25 -33.48 39.91 13.60
N HIS A 26 -33.83 39.57 14.85
CA HIS A 26 -33.03 38.79 15.78
C HIS A 26 -33.69 37.43 16.06
N GLN A 27 -33.80 36.59 15.03
CA GLN A 27 -34.52 35.32 15.13
C GLN A 27 -33.79 34.31 16.04
N PRO A 28 -34.51 33.62 16.94
CA PRO A 28 -33.91 32.60 17.80
C PRO A 28 -33.63 31.32 16.99
N VAL A 29 -32.49 30.70 17.25
CA VAL A 29 -32.11 29.38 16.72
C VAL A 29 -31.59 28.49 17.84
N ALA A 30 -32.05 27.23 17.85
CA ALA A 30 -31.57 26.21 18.77
C ALA A 30 -30.44 25.40 18.14
N LEU A 31 -29.34 25.22 18.88
CA LEU A 31 -28.28 24.28 18.51
C LEU A 31 -28.69 22.83 18.81
N PRO A 32 -27.93 21.80 18.33
CA PRO A 32 -28.21 20.40 18.65
C PRO A 32 -28.20 20.11 20.17
N CYS A 33 -27.36 20.84 20.92
CA CYS A 33 -27.32 20.83 22.39
C CYS A 33 -28.47 21.59 23.08
N LYS A 34 -29.49 22.02 22.32
CA LYS A 34 -30.72 22.70 22.77
C LYS A 34 -30.57 24.11 23.35
N HIS A 35 -29.36 24.67 23.41
CA HIS A 35 -29.16 26.08 23.75
C HIS A 35 -29.62 27.00 22.60
N ILE A 36 -30.27 28.11 22.96
CA ILE A 36 -30.89 29.06 22.03
C ILE A 36 -30.08 30.36 21.96
N PHE A 37 -29.89 30.86 20.75
CA PHE A 37 -29.16 32.10 20.45
C PHE A 37 -29.80 32.85 19.29
N GLY A 38 -29.44 34.12 19.08
CA GLY A 38 -29.80 34.85 17.87
C GLY A 38 -29.05 34.29 16.67
N HIS A 39 -29.75 34.10 15.54
CA HIS A 39 -29.21 33.45 14.34
C HIS A 39 -27.90 34.08 13.85
N GLU A 40 -27.87 35.40 13.68
CA GLU A 40 -26.64 36.09 13.24
C GLU A 40 -25.55 36.13 14.31
N CYS A 41 -25.92 36.11 15.60
CA CYS A 41 -24.96 36.05 16.71
C CYS A 41 -24.21 34.73 16.74
N ILE A 42 -24.93 33.60 16.70
CA ILE A 42 -24.28 32.29 16.72
C ILE A 42 -23.50 32.03 15.43
N LYS A 43 -23.97 32.55 14.30
CA LYS A 43 -23.25 32.51 13.02
C LYS A 43 -21.94 33.31 13.08
N LYS A 44 -21.94 34.51 13.66
CA LYS A 44 -20.72 35.30 13.90
C LYS A 44 -19.76 34.60 14.86
N TRP A 45 -20.28 34.03 15.94
CA TRP A 45 -19.50 33.25 16.90
C TRP A 45 -18.77 32.08 16.21
N LEU A 46 -19.49 31.29 15.43
CA LEU A 46 -18.94 30.13 14.72
C LEU A 46 -17.99 30.53 13.56
N LYS A 47 -18.10 31.74 13.02
CA LYS A 47 -17.23 32.21 11.93
C LYS A 47 -15.98 32.99 12.39
N GLY A 48 -16.00 33.62 13.57
CA GLY A 48 -14.99 34.63 13.92
C GLY A 48 -14.56 34.72 15.39
N GLY A 49 -15.00 33.82 16.28
CA GLY A 49 -14.63 33.88 17.71
C GLY A 49 -13.16 33.52 17.97
N ARG A 50 -12.47 34.24 18.88
CA ARG A 50 -11.10 33.86 19.31
C ARG A 50 -11.14 32.58 20.14
N GLY A 51 -10.64 31.46 19.61
CA GLY A 51 -10.25 30.27 20.39
C GLY A 51 -11.18 29.05 20.34
N ASN A 52 -12.50 29.18 20.11
CA ASN A 52 -13.43 28.03 20.06
C ASN A 52 -14.58 28.20 19.04
N MET A 53 -14.21 28.35 17.77
CA MET A 53 -15.09 28.70 16.62
C MET A 53 -16.08 27.61 16.20
N ASN A 54 -16.13 26.46 16.87
CA ASN A 54 -16.90 25.31 16.39
C ASN A 54 -17.80 24.69 17.45
N ALA A 55 -17.93 25.34 18.60
CA ALA A 55 -18.63 24.85 19.77
C ALA A 55 -19.65 25.86 20.30
N CYS A 56 -20.66 25.34 21.01
CA CYS A 56 -21.69 26.13 21.69
C CYS A 56 -21.07 27.07 22.74
N PRO A 57 -21.43 28.37 22.75
CA PRO A 57 -20.94 29.32 23.76
C PRO A 57 -21.24 28.92 25.20
N THR A 58 -22.39 28.26 25.44
CA THR A 58 -22.87 27.93 26.80
C THR A 58 -22.28 26.63 27.33
N CYS A 59 -22.33 25.54 26.55
CA CYS A 59 -21.98 24.20 27.03
C CYS A 59 -20.78 23.57 26.32
N ARG A 60 -20.16 24.27 25.36
CA ARG A 60 -19.03 23.78 24.54
C ARG A 60 -19.30 22.51 23.71
N TYR A 61 -20.57 22.09 23.58
CA TYR A 61 -20.95 21.05 22.62
C TYR A 61 -20.48 21.42 21.21
N VAL A 62 -19.80 20.50 20.53
CA VAL A 62 -19.25 20.72 19.18
C VAL A 62 -20.39 20.78 18.18
N VAL A 63 -20.63 21.97 17.62
CA VAL A 63 -21.71 22.24 16.65
C VAL A 63 -21.25 21.95 15.24
N VAL A 64 -20.00 22.30 14.95
CA VAL A 64 -19.33 22.03 13.68
C VAL A 64 -18.14 21.14 13.98
N PRO A 65 -18.14 19.86 13.58
CA PRO A 65 -16.94 19.05 13.65
C PRO A 65 -15.86 19.76 12.83
N LYS A 66 -14.73 20.11 13.46
CA LYS A 66 -13.55 20.47 12.65
C LYS A 66 -13.19 19.19 11.88
N PRO A 67 -13.07 19.20 10.54
CA PRO A 67 -12.37 18.11 9.88
C PRO A 67 -11.02 18.05 10.56
N ASN A 68 -10.71 16.94 11.23
CA ASN A 68 -9.43 16.79 11.90
C ASN A 68 -8.39 16.77 10.76
N PRO A 69 -7.58 17.84 10.54
CA PRO A 69 -6.60 17.81 9.46
C PRO A 69 -5.48 16.83 9.81
N ARG A 70 -5.39 16.46 11.09
CA ARG A 70 -4.50 15.43 11.60
C ARG A 70 -5.18 14.09 11.34
N ALA A 71 -4.75 13.42 10.28
CA ALA A 71 -4.85 11.96 10.25
C ALA A 71 -4.34 11.42 11.59
N SER A 72 -5.00 10.40 12.14
CA SER A 72 -4.52 9.81 13.39
C SER A 72 -3.07 9.35 13.20
N PHE A 73 -2.22 9.60 14.19
CA PHE A 73 -0.82 9.17 14.16
C PHE A 73 -0.76 7.68 14.53
N ASP A 74 -1.35 6.86 13.66
CA ASP A 74 -1.38 5.40 13.76
C ASP A 74 -0.83 4.78 12.47
N ALA A 75 -0.44 3.51 12.56
CA ALA A 75 0.19 2.80 11.46
C ALA A 75 -0.69 2.75 10.19
N ALA A 76 -2.00 2.55 10.31
CA ALA A 76 -2.87 2.43 9.14
C ALA A 76 -3.03 3.77 8.43
N SER A 77 -3.22 4.86 9.18
CA SER A 77 -3.35 6.21 8.62
C SER A 77 -2.07 6.71 7.97
N ILE A 78 -0.91 6.46 8.59
CA ILE A 78 0.40 6.83 8.01
C ILE A 78 0.68 5.98 6.77
N TRP A 79 0.41 4.67 6.81
CA TRP A 79 0.57 3.80 5.65
C TRP A 79 -0.29 4.25 4.47
N LYS A 80 -1.55 4.61 4.72
CA LYS A 80 -2.45 5.16 3.69
C LYS A 80 -1.86 6.44 3.08
N THR A 81 -1.45 7.38 3.93
CA THR A 81 -0.86 8.66 3.47
C THR A 81 0.45 8.46 2.69
N LEU A 82 1.21 7.42 3.04
CA LEU A 82 2.42 7.00 2.32
C LEU A 82 2.07 6.40 0.95
N CYS A 83 1.05 5.54 0.87
CA CYS A 83 0.56 4.99 -0.40
C CYS A 83 0.01 6.07 -1.35
N ASP A 84 -0.54 7.16 -0.80
CA ASP A 84 -1.08 8.29 -1.57
C ASP A 84 0.00 9.30 -2.03
N GLN A 85 1.29 9.05 -1.76
CA GLN A 85 2.38 9.93 -2.22
C GLN A 85 2.51 9.93 -3.75
N PRO A 86 3.02 11.04 -4.33
CA PRO A 86 3.30 11.11 -5.77
C PRO A 86 4.24 9.98 -6.24
N PRO A 87 4.00 9.37 -7.42
CA PRO A 87 4.81 8.26 -7.93
C PRO A 87 6.31 8.58 -8.02
N GLU A 88 6.68 9.82 -8.33
CA GLU A 88 8.07 10.28 -8.43
C GLU A 88 8.76 10.26 -7.06
N ARG A 89 8.00 10.58 -6.01
CA ARG A 89 8.47 10.55 -4.63
C ARG A 89 8.66 9.13 -4.14
N LEU A 90 7.68 8.25 -4.40
CA LEU A 90 7.79 6.82 -4.11
C LEU A 90 8.94 6.17 -4.89
N HIS A 91 9.15 6.57 -6.14
CA HIS A 91 10.28 6.12 -6.94
C HIS A 91 11.62 6.54 -6.29
N THR A 92 11.75 7.79 -5.84
CA THR A 92 12.94 8.27 -5.13
C THR A 92 13.21 7.46 -3.85
N PHE A 93 12.15 7.19 -3.08
CA PHE A 93 12.22 6.35 -1.89
C PHE A 93 12.73 4.94 -2.23
N MET A 94 12.12 4.28 -3.22
CA MET A 94 12.50 2.93 -3.64
C MET A 94 13.92 2.86 -4.22
N MET A 95 14.37 3.90 -4.93
CA MET A 95 15.76 3.96 -5.42
C MET A 95 16.77 3.94 -4.26
N LYS A 96 16.44 4.56 -3.11
CA LYS A 96 17.27 4.49 -1.92
C LYS A 96 17.25 3.13 -1.24
N ILE A 97 16.09 2.45 -1.25
CA ILE A 97 16.01 1.05 -0.80
C ILE A 97 16.89 0.17 -1.68
N TRP A 98 16.84 0.31 -3.01
CA TRP A 98 17.70 -0.45 -3.94
C TRP A 98 19.19 -0.27 -3.63
N SER A 99 19.65 0.96 -3.38
CA SER A 99 21.04 1.21 -2.99
C SER A 99 21.41 0.51 -1.67
N GLY A 100 20.50 0.49 -0.70
CA GLY A 100 20.69 -0.24 0.56
C GLY A 100 20.77 -1.75 0.35
N LEU A 101 19.87 -2.31 -0.46
CA LEU A 101 19.88 -3.74 -0.82
C LEU A 101 21.15 -4.14 -1.57
N GLU A 102 21.67 -3.29 -2.46
CA GLU A 102 22.95 -3.52 -3.15
C GLU A 102 24.11 -3.69 -2.16
N ILE A 103 24.16 -2.88 -1.11
CA ILE A 103 25.16 -3.02 -0.03
C ILE A 103 24.95 -4.34 0.74
N LEU A 104 23.70 -4.72 1.02
CA LEU A 104 23.40 -5.97 1.71
C LEU A 104 23.81 -7.19 0.88
N TRP A 105 23.55 -7.20 -0.44
CA TRP A 105 23.99 -8.30 -1.31
C TRP A 105 25.50 -8.47 -1.38
N GLN A 106 26.25 -7.36 -1.34
CA GLN A 106 27.72 -7.43 -1.28
C GLN A 106 28.20 -8.17 -0.02
N ARG A 107 27.45 -8.08 1.08
CA ARG A 107 27.77 -8.76 2.35
C ARG A 107 27.18 -10.17 2.44
N GLN A 108 25.99 -10.37 1.89
CA GLN A 108 25.25 -11.62 1.95
C GLN A 108 24.62 -11.97 0.58
N PRO A 109 25.37 -12.65 -0.30
CA PRO A 109 24.91 -12.95 -1.65
C PRO A 109 23.68 -13.86 -1.74
N SER A 110 23.36 -14.60 -0.68
CA SER A 110 22.15 -15.45 -0.64
C SER A 110 20.84 -14.66 -0.62
N GLY A 111 20.89 -13.36 -0.30
CA GLY A 111 19.70 -12.49 -0.19
C GLY A 111 18.85 -12.74 1.06
N ALA A 112 19.31 -13.58 1.99
CA ALA A 112 18.59 -13.90 3.24
C ALA A 112 18.83 -12.85 4.33
N PHE A 113 18.34 -11.62 4.09
CA PHE A 113 18.58 -10.48 4.95
C PHE A 113 17.71 -10.51 6.21
N THR A 114 18.33 -10.19 7.34
CA THR A 114 17.64 -10.00 8.62
C THR A 114 16.78 -8.72 8.59
N VAL A 115 15.70 -8.67 9.37
CA VAL A 115 14.87 -7.46 9.54
C VAL A 115 15.73 -6.28 9.97
N THR A 116 16.62 -6.49 10.93
CA THR A 116 17.54 -5.46 11.42
C THR A 116 18.40 -4.90 10.29
N SER A 117 19.01 -5.77 9.46
CA SER A 117 19.83 -5.32 8.34
C SER A 117 19.03 -4.54 7.29
N ILE A 118 17.78 -4.96 7.00
CA ILE A 118 16.89 -4.27 6.08
C ILE A 118 16.52 -2.88 6.61
N LEU A 119 16.15 -2.79 7.90
CA LEU A 119 15.77 -1.53 8.53
C LEU A 119 16.93 -0.54 8.54
N ASP A 120 18.10 -0.95 9.05
CA ASP A 120 19.28 -0.10 9.19
C ASP A 120 19.89 0.31 7.85
N GLN A 121 19.99 -0.63 6.89
CA GLN A 121 20.76 -0.39 5.67
C GLN A 121 19.91 0.15 4.51
N ALA A 122 18.61 -0.14 4.48
CA ALA A 122 17.74 0.17 3.35
C ALA A 122 16.56 1.08 3.71
N ILE A 123 15.71 0.69 4.67
CA ILE A 123 14.43 1.38 4.92
C ILE A 123 14.63 2.72 5.63
N ILE A 124 15.30 2.75 6.79
CA ILE A 124 15.47 3.98 7.58
C ILE A 124 16.24 5.04 6.78
N PRO A 125 17.38 4.73 6.14
CA PRO A 125 18.08 5.71 5.30
C PRO A 125 17.23 6.24 4.15
N ALA A 126 16.39 5.39 3.53
CA ALA A 126 15.50 5.79 2.45
C ALA A 126 14.40 6.74 2.92
N LEU A 127 13.80 6.48 4.09
CA LEU A 127 12.78 7.36 4.69
C LEU A 127 13.37 8.74 4.99
N ILE A 128 14.50 8.79 5.71
CA ILE A 128 15.17 10.06 6.08
C ILE A 128 15.57 10.84 4.83
N ASN A 129 16.21 10.20 3.85
CA ASN A 129 16.69 10.89 2.66
C ASN A 129 15.54 11.47 1.82
N THR A 130 14.42 10.75 1.74
CA THR A 130 13.26 11.19 0.94
C THR A 130 12.45 12.26 1.66
N ALA A 131 12.43 12.26 2.98
CA ALA A 131 11.84 13.32 3.79
C ALA A 131 12.64 14.64 3.69
N HIS A 132 13.97 14.60 3.77
CA HIS A 132 14.79 15.82 3.75
C HIS A 132 14.89 16.52 2.39
N ARG A 133 14.52 15.86 1.28
CA ARG A 133 14.60 16.46 -0.07
C ARG A 133 13.45 17.41 -0.40
N THR A 134 12.44 17.54 0.46
CA THR A 134 11.36 18.51 0.27
C THR A 134 11.75 19.85 0.89
N ASN A 135 12.36 20.72 0.09
CA ASN A 135 12.39 22.16 0.39
C ASN A 135 10.99 22.75 0.15
N ALA A 136 10.04 22.51 1.05
CA ALA A 136 8.75 23.21 1.04
C ALA A 136 8.86 24.44 1.95
N PRO A 137 8.80 25.67 1.42
CA PRO A 137 9.08 26.87 2.20
C PRO A 137 8.01 27.29 3.21
N ASP A 138 6.76 26.80 3.16
CA ASP A 138 5.70 27.48 3.94
C ASP A 138 4.41 26.67 4.20
N ASP A 139 4.50 25.38 4.49
CA ASP A 139 3.33 24.72 5.08
C ASP A 139 3.78 23.74 6.14
N ARG A 140 3.22 23.87 7.35
CA ARG A 140 3.35 22.92 8.46
C ARG A 140 2.62 21.61 8.14
N ARG A 141 2.69 21.14 6.89
CA ARG A 141 2.19 19.83 6.46
C ARG A 141 3.17 18.79 6.94
N GLN A 142 2.68 17.97 7.85
CA GLN A 142 3.34 16.78 8.33
C GLN A 142 3.82 15.94 7.14
N ASP A 143 5.12 15.67 7.06
CA ASP A 143 5.69 14.87 5.98
C ASP A 143 5.49 13.38 6.26
N SER A 144 4.77 12.68 5.38
CA SER A 144 4.38 11.28 5.61
C SER A 144 5.55 10.30 5.68
N LEU A 145 6.67 10.61 5.00
CA LEU A 145 7.89 9.81 5.07
C LEU A 145 8.59 10.04 6.41
N LEU A 146 8.59 11.29 6.90
CA LEU A 146 9.10 11.62 8.23
C LEU A 146 8.25 11.01 9.35
N ASP A 147 6.92 11.03 9.22
CA ASP A 147 6.01 10.35 10.15
C ASP A 147 6.24 8.86 10.21
N CYS A 148 6.36 8.26 9.03
CA CYS A 148 6.65 6.85 8.89
C CYS A 148 7.99 6.50 9.56
N TYR A 149 9.04 7.30 9.33
CA TYR A 149 10.31 7.16 10.02
C TYR A 149 10.16 7.27 11.54
N ASN A 150 9.53 8.33 12.03
CA ASN A 150 9.39 8.58 13.47
C ASN A 150 8.66 7.42 14.16
N LEU A 151 7.58 6.88 13.56
CA LEU A 151 6.85 5.76 14.15
C LEU A 151 7.65 4.45 14.08
N VAL A 152 8.31 4.16 12.95
CA VAL A 152 9.17 2.97 12.82
C VAL A 152 10.34 3.03 13.81
N ALA A 153 11.10 4.13 13.84
CA ALA A 153 12.24 4.29 14.73
C ALA A 153 11.82 4.21 16.21
N ALA A 154 10.78 4.96 16.61
CA ALA A 154 10.30 4.94 17.99
C ALA A 154 9.86 3.53 18.43
N SER A 155 9.10 2.82 17.58
CA SER A 155 8.65 1.46 17.91
C SER A 155 9.81 0.46 17.97
N TRP A 156 10.76 0.54 17.05
CA TRP A 156 11.85 -0.42 16.94
C TRP A 156 12.93 -0.21 18.01
N ASP A 157 13.32 1.03 18.30
CA ASP A 157 14.24 1.36 19.39
C ASP A 157 13.64 0.99 20.75
N SER A 158 12.35 1.25 20.99
CA SER A 158 11.68 0.91 22.26
C SER A 158 11.65 -0.59 22.54
N LEU A 159 11.70 -1.42 21.50
CA LEU A 159 11.74 -2.89 21.60
C LEU A 159 13.17 -3.44 21.70
N GLY A 160 14.20 -2.59 21.71
CA GLY A 160 15.60 -3.02 21.72
C GLY A 160 16.11 -3.53 20.37
N ARG A 161 15.55 -3.01 19.26
CA ARG A 161 15.92 -3.35 17.88
C ARG A 161 15.86 -4.86 17.57
N PRO A 162 14.71 -5.52 17.82
CA PRO A 162 14.56 -6.94 17.54
C PRO A 162 14.65 -7.22 16.04
N ASP A 163 15.03 -8.44 15.70
CA ASP A 163 15.02 -8.94 14.31
C ASP A 163 13.61 -9.36 13.84
N ILE A 164 12.59 -8.58 14.23
CA ILE A 164 11.18 -8.83 13.94
C ILE A 164 10.54 -7.50 13.53
N ALA A 165 9.80 -7.52 12.42
CA ALA A 165 9.11 -6.33 11.93
C ALA A 165 7.80 -6.14 12.71
N THR A 166 7.55 -4.94 13.23
CA THR A 166 6.30 -4.61 13.94
C THR A 166 5.70 -3.31 13.41
N GLY A 167 4.37 -3.18 13.51
CA GLY A 167 3.65 -1.98 13.06
C GLY A 167 3.97 -1.60 11.61
N LEU A 168 4.42 -0.37 11.38
CA LEU A 168 4.79 0.11 10.03
C LEU A 168 6.05 -0.53 9.44
N ALA A 169 6.89 -1.18 10.25
CA ALA A 169 8.05 -1.89 9.73
C ALA A 169 7.62 -3.10 8.87
N ILE A 170 6.47 -3.71 9.16
CA ILE A 170 5.94 -4.90 8.47
C ILE A 170 5.85 -4.68 6.94
N PRO A 171 5.03 -3.73 6.44
CA PRO A 171 4.87 -3.54 5.00
C PRO A 171 6.13 -2.99 4.32
N LEU A 172 7.04 -2.33 5.05
CA LEU A 172 8.29 -1.78 4.52
C LEU A 172 9.37 -2.85 4.36
N VAL A 173 9.52 -3.72 5.37
CA VAL A 173 10.43 -4.87 5.31
C VAL A 173 9.94 -5.85 4.25
N ARG A 174 8.62 -6.08 4.17
CA ARG A 174 8.01 -6.86 3.08
C ARG A 174 8.31 -6.27 1.71
N LEU A 175 8.22 -4.94 1.55
CA LEU A 175 8.60 -4.25 0.31
C LEU A 175 10.07 -4.51 -0.05
N ALA A 176 11.00 -4.35 0.90
CA ALA A 176 12.41 -4.60 0.65
C ALA A 176 12.69 -6.06 0.28
N ARG A 177 12.02 -7.02 0.92
CA ARG A 177 12.09 -8.45 0.56
C ARG A 177 11.55 -8.71 -0.84
N LEU A 178 10.42 -8.10 -1.20
CA LEU A 178 9.84 -8.19 -2.55
C LEU A 178 10.80 -7.63 -3.60
N MET A 179 11.38 -6.46 -3.33
CA MET A 179 12.39 -5.84 -4.19
C MET A 179 13.61 -6.75 -4.31
N ALA A 180 14.10 -7.32 -3.22
CA ALA A 180 15.22 -8.25 -3.25
C ALA A 180 14.93 -9.48 -4.13
N SER A 181 13.78 -10.12 -3.94
CA SER A 181 13.32 -11.23 -4.80
C SER A 181 13.22 -10.79 -6.26
N ALA A 182 12.57 -9.66 -6.56
CA ALA A 182 12.42 -9.15 -7.93
C ALA A 182 13.78 -8.85 -8.57
N GLY A 183 14.75 -8.30 -7.83
CA GLY A 183 16.09 -7.98 -8.32
C GLY A 183 16.92 -9.20 -8.74
N SER A 184 16.56 -10.40 -8.29
CA SER A 184 17.19 -11.65 -8.73
C SER A 184 16.76 -12.09 -10.14
N VAL A 185 15.64 -11.55 -10.64
CA VAL A 185 15.04 -11.91 -11.94
C VAL A 185 15.08 -10.74 -12.91
N LEU A 186 14.82 -9.52 -12.42
CA LEU A 186 14.79 -8.31 -13.23
C LEU A 186 16.21 -7.85 -13.60
N PRO A 187 16.45 -7.40 -14.83
CA PRO A 187 17.72 -6.77 -15.18
C PRO A 187 17.87 -5.41 -14.48
N LYS A 188 19.12 -4.99 -14.21
CA LYS A 188 19.44 -3.75 -13.46
C LYS A 188 18.77 -2.48 -14.02
N TRP A 189 18.61 -2.37 -15.34
CA TRP A 189 17.97 -1.21 -15.96
C TRP A 189 16.46 -1.14 -15.69
N LEU A 190 15.83 -2.26 -15.34
CA LEU A 190 14.41 -2.33 -15.03
C LEU A 190 14.16 -2.08 -13.54
N THR A 191 15.08 -2.47 -12.64
CA THR A 191 14.97 -2.14 -11.20
C THR A 191 15.09 -0.63 -10.93
N THR A 192 15.76 0.11 -11.81
CA THR A 192 15.84 1.58 -11.73
C THR A 192 14.73 2.29 -12.52
N ASN A 193 13.82 1.55 -13.15
CA ASN A 193 12.75 2.13 -13.94
C ASN A 193 11.58 2.62 -13.04
N PRO A 194 11.08 3.86 -13.21
CA PRO A 194 9.96 4.37 -12.43
C PRO A 194 8.68 3.53 -12.51
N ARG A 195 8.36 2.98 -13.67
CA ARG A 195 7.14 2.19 -13.89
C ARG A 195 7.23 0.84 -13.20
N ALA A 196 8.38 0.17 -13.32
CA ALA A 196 8.61 -1.09 -12.62
C ALA A 196 8.58 -0.91 -11.10
N ASN A 197 9.20 0.15 -10.57
CA ASN A 197 9.11 0.49 -9.16
C ASN A 197 7.67 0.78 -8.72
N LYS A 198 6.89 1.51 -9.53
CA LYS A 198 5.45 1.70 -9.26
C LYS A 198 4.69 0.37 -9.20
N LEU A 199 4.97 -0.57 -10.09
CA LEU A 199 4.34 -1.89 -10.06
C LEU A 199 4.74 -2.69 -8.81
N VAL A 200 6.02 -2.70 -8.45
CA VAL A 200 6.52 -3.33 -7.21
C VAL A 200 5.88 -2.71 -5.96
N TRP A 201 5.75 -1.38 -5.93
CA TRP A 201 5.04 -0.68 -4.86
C TRP A 201 3.58 -1.12 -4.76
N ARG A 202 2.85 -1.12 -5.87
CA ARG A 202 1.43 -1.52 -5.90
C ARG A 202 1.24 -2.98 -5.48
N ALA A 203 2.14 -3.87 -5.90
CA ALA A 203 2.15 -5.28 -5.50
C ALA A 203 2.36 -5.46 -3.99
N ASN A 204 3.20 -4.63 -3.36
CA ASN A 204 3.35 -4.62 -1.91
C ASN A 204 2.14 -3.99 -1.20
N ALA A 205 1.64 -2.87 -1.74
CA ALA A 205 0.57 -2.07 -1.12
C ALA A 205 -0.81 -2.72 -1.19
N CYS A 206 -1.04 -3.64 -2.14
CA CYS A 206 -2.30 -4.38 -2.21
C CYS A 206 -2.45 -5.46 -1.12
N LEU A 207 -1.37 -5.79 -0.40
CA LEU A 207 -1.40 -6.78 0.67
C LEU A 207 -1.80 -6.14 2.01
N PRO A 208 -2.49 -6.86 2.90
CA PRO A 208 -2.85 -6.36 4.23
C PRO A 208 -1.64 -5.82 4.98
N ILE A 209 -1.81 -4.72 5.72
CA ILE A 209 -0.70 -4.02 6.39
C ILE A 209 0.05 -4.91 7.40
N GLY A 210 -0.66 -5.82 8.07
CA GLY A 210 -0.09 -6.73 9.09
C GLY A 210 0.52 -8.02 8.56
N GLU A 211 0.54 -8.23 7.24
CA GLU A 211 1.11 -9.44 6.65
C GLU A 211 2.62 -9.28 6.46
N GLU A 212 3.41 -10.07 7.18
CA GLU A 212 4.88 -9.97 7.16
C GLU A 212 5.49 -10.50 5.86
N ASP A 213 4.92 -11.57 5.31
CA ASP A 213 5.45 -12.27 4.15
C ASP A 213 4.49 -12.20 2.96
N ILE A 214 5.05 -12.27 1.76
CA ILE A 214 4.26 -12.54 0.56
C ILE A 214 3.88 -14.00 0.58
N SER A 215 2.60 -14.31 0.37
CA SER A 215 2.11 -15.69 0.35
C SER A 215 1.55 -16.07 -1.01
N TRP A 216 1.79 -17.33 -1.40
CA TRP A 216 1.23 -17.94 -2.61
C TRP A 216 -0.30 -17.85 -2.67
N ARG A 217 -0.98 -17.78 -1.52
CA ARG A 217 -2.45 -17.63 -1.44
C ARG A 217 -2.98 -16.43 -2.25
N TYR A 218 -2.23 -15.33 -2.29
CA TYR A 218 -2.66 -14.13 -3.01
C TYR A 218 -2.53 -14.27 -4.53
N ILE A 219 -1.54 -15.03 -5.01
CA ILE A 219 -1.43 -15.38 -6.43
C ILE A 219 -2.55 -16.32 -6.83
N ILE A 220 -2.81 -17.34 -6.00
CA ILE A 220 -3.90 -18.30 -6.22
C ILE A 220 -5.24 -17.55 -6.27
N GLU A 221 -5.51 -16.67 -5.31
CA GLU A 221 -6.74 -15.91 -5.29
C GLU A 221 -6.88 -15.00 -6.52
N ALA A 222 -5.80 -14.31 -6.89
CA ALA A 222 -5.82 -13.42 -8.04
C ALA A 222 -5.93 -14.16 -9.39
N SER A 223 -5.42 -15.39 -9.49
CA SER A 223 -5.48 -16.16 -10.74
C SER A 223 -6.88 -16.68 -11.06
N HIS A 224 -7.75 -16.81 -10.06
CA HIS A 224 -9.11 -17.30 -10.23
C HIS A 224 -10.17 -16.21 -10.43
N GLN A 225 -9.85 -14.94 -10.17
CA GLN A 225 -10.82 -13.85 -10.18
C GLN A 225 -10.50 -12.81 -11.26
N THR A 226 -11.53 -12.32 -11.95
CA THR A 226 -11.37 -11.26 -12.98
C THR A 226 -11.00 -9.91 -12.35
N GLU A 227 -11.47 -9.64 -11.13
CA GLU A 227 -11.26 -8.38 -10.40
C GLU A 227 -10.80 -8.66 -8.97
N SER A 228 -9.57 -9.15 -8.82
CA SER A 228 -8.94 -9.35 -7.50
C SER A 228 -8.26 -8.07 -6.99
N PRO A 229 -8.38 -7.72 -5.70
CA PRO A 229 -7.57 -6.66 -5.10
C PRO A 229 -6.06 -6.97 -5.17
N TYR A 230 -5.69 -8.25 -5.30
CA TYR A 230 -4.30 -8.71 -5.40
C TYR A 230 -3.78 -8.76 -6.84
N PHE A 231 -4.56 -8.28 -7.83
CA PHE A 231 -4.11 -8.19 -9.22
C PHE A 231 -2.77 -7.47 -9.40
N PRO A 232 -2.41 -6.39 -8.67
CA PRO A 232 -1.08 -5.79 -8.80
C PRO A 232 0.07 -6.76 -8.48
N LEU A 233 -0.12 -7.66 -7.51
CA LEU A 233 0.85 -8.70 -7.19
C LEU A 233 0.91 -9.78 -8.28
N LEU A 234 -0.24 -10.22 -8.79
CA LEU A 234 -0.29 -11.16 -9.93
C LEU A 234 0.38 -10.58 -11.17
N TYR A 235 0.18 -9.29 -11.42
CA TYR A 235 0.79 -8.58 -12.52
C TYR A 235 2.32 -8.54 -12.35
N LEU A 236 2.83 -8.08 -11.21
CA LEU A 236 4.28 -8.15 -10.95
C LEU A 236 4.82 -9.57 -11.14
N TYR A 237 4.13 -10.57 -10.61
CA TYR A 237 4.53 -11.96 -10.74
C TYR A 237 4.60 -12.42 -12.22
N THR A 238 3.64 -12.00 -13.05
CA THR A 238 3.64 -12.27 -14.50
C THR A 238 4.79 -11.56 -15.22
N VAL A 239 5.11 -10.33 -14.84
CA VAL A 239 6.28 -9.60 -15.34
C VAL A 239 7.56 -10.34 -14.99
N LEU A 240 7.69 -10.87 -13.77
CA LEU A 240 8.86 -11.66 -13.36
C LEU A 240 9.00 -12.94 -14.19
N ILE A 241 7.92 -13.67 -14.47
CA ILE A 241 7.96 -14.84 -15.37
C ILE A 241 8.40 -14.42 -16.78
N SER A 242 7.80 -13.35 -17.32
CA SER A 242 8.11 -12.82 -18.66
C SER A 242 9.58 -12.42 -18.80
N GLN A 243 10.13 -11.72 -17.79
CA GLN A 243 11.54 -11.35 -17.73
C GLN A 243 12.44 -12.58 -17.55
N SER A 244 12.01 -13.57 -16.75
CA SER A 244 12.73 -14.83 -16.59
C SER A 244 12.92 -15.56 -17.93
N ILE A 245 11.87 -15.63 -18.75
CA ILE A 245 11.93 -16.21 -20.11
C ILE A 245 12.89 -15.42 -21.01
N ALA A 246 12.88 -14.09 -20.92
CA ALA A 246 13.69 -13.22 -21.78
C ALA A 246 15.19 -13.28 -21.44
N HIS A 247 15.53 -13.43 -20.16
CA HIS A 247 16.91 -13.29 -19.67
C HIS A 247 17.56 -14.61 -19.30
N PHE A 248 16.79 -15.68 -19.13
CA PHE A 248 17.34 -16.99 -18.82
C PHE A 248 16.82 -18.05 -19.80
N PRO A 249 17.59 -18.42 -20.83
CA PRO A 249 17.12 -19.30 -21.89
C PRO A 249 16.72 -20.68 -21.35
N ALA A 250 15.68 -21.25 -21.96
CA ALA A 250 15.27 -22.62 -21.73
C ALA A 250 16.30 -23.62 -22.29
N PRO A 251 16.32 -24.87 -21.80
CA PRO A 251 17.13 -25.94 -22.36
C PRO A 251 16.92 -26.11 -23.87
N ARG A 252 17.97 -26.56 -24.57
CA ARG A 252 17.93 -26.90 -26.00
C ARG A 252 18.34 -28.37 -26.17
N PRO A 253 17.46 -29.24 -26.73
CA PRO A 253 16.12 -28.96 -27.21
C PRO A 253 15.13 -28.60 -26.08
N TYR A 254 14.04 -27.90 -26.42
CA TYR A 254 12.99 -27.60 -25.44
C TYR A 254 12.32 -28.92 -24.99
N PRO A 255 12.03 -29.10 -23.69
CA PRO A 255 11.42 -30.32 -23.20
C PRO A 255 10.05 -30.59 -23.84
N THR A 256 9.77 -31.84 -24.19
CA THR A 256 8.50 -32.26 -24.80
C THR A 256 7.64 -33.12 -23.87
N LYS A 257 8.27 -33.78 -22.88
CA LYS A 257 7.54 -34.59 -21.90
C LYS A 257 6.92 -33.68 -20.83
N ARG A 258 5.67 -33.95 -20.46
CA ARG A 258 4.90 -33.15 -19.48
C ARG A 258 5.67 -32.93 -18.17
N HIS A 259 6.28 -33.98 -17.61
CA HIS A 259 7.01 -33.85 -16.34
C HIS A 259 8.28 -32.99 -16.47
N GLU A 260 8.95 -33.00 -17.63
CA GLU A 260 10.17 -32.19 -17.86
C GLU A 260 9.78 -30.71 -18.01
N VAL A 261 8.66 -30.43 -18.70
CA VAL A 261 8.09 -29.08 -18.79
C VAL A 261 7.64 -28.59 -17.41
N MET A 262 6.93 -29.42 -16.64
CA MET A 262 6.50 -29.07 -15.29
C MET A 262 7.69 -28.72 -14.39
N ASN A 263 8.73 -29.56 -14.37
CA ASN A 263 9.93 -29.31 -13.58
C ASN A 263 10.61 -27.98 -13.96
N LEU A 264 10.70 -27.69 -15.25
CA LEU A 264 11.24 -26.40 -15.73
C LEU A 264 10.37 -25.23 -15.24
N VAL A 265 9.04 -25.34 -15.35
CA VAL A 265 8.12 -24.28 -14.93
C VAL A 265 8.17 -24.05 -13.43
N VAL A 266 8.17 -25.11 -12.62
CA VAL A 266 8.28 -25.01 -11.15
C VAL A 266 9.62 -24.38 -10.75
N GLU A 267 10.73 -24.79 -11.35
CA GLU A 267 12.04 -24.17 -11.10
C GLU A 267 12.01 -22.65 -11.40
N ARG A 268 11.45 -22.26 -12.55
CA ARG A 268 11.47 -20.87 -13.05
C ARG A 268 10.46 -19.97 -12.36
N CYS A 269 9.25 -20.46 -12.13
CA CYS A 269 8.12 -19.66 -11.67
C CYS A 269 7.94 -19.74 -10.16
N CYS A 270 8.29 -20.88 -9.53
CA CYS A 270 8.10 -21.08 -8.10
C CYS A 270 9.42 -20.87 -7.36
N THR A 271 10.46 -21.62 -7.69
CA THR A 271 11.74 -21.59 -6.95
C THR A 271 12.50 -20.27 -7.15
N LYS A 272 12.64 -19.77 -8.38
CA LYS A 272 13.39 -18.53 -8.61
C LYS A 272 12.67 -17.26 -8.14
N ILE A 273 11.35 -17.17 -8.32
CA ILE A 273 10.60 -15.95 -7.97
C ILE A 273 10.18 -15.97 -6.49
N GLY A 274 9.66 -17.10 -6.00
CA GLY A 274 9.12 -17.23 -4.65
C GLY A 274 9.94 -18.11 -3.70
N GLY A 275 11.08 -18.66 -4.12
CA GLY A 275 11.89 -19.59 -3.30
C GLY A 275 13.29 -19.10 -2.89
N GLY A 276 13.70 -17.88 -3.27
CA GLY A 276 14.98 -17.29 -2.88
C GLY A 276 15.07 -16.83 -1.41
N GLY A 277 16.06 -16.00 -1.08
CA GLY A 277 16.40 -15.59 0.30
C GLY A 277 15.28 -14.94 1.15
N ALA A 278 14.15 -14.56 0.54
CA ALA A 278 12.90 -14.18 1.23
C ALA A 278 11.74 -15.00 0.66
N ALA A 279 11.77 -16.32 0.90
CA ALA A 279 10.82 -17.27 0.34
C ALA A 279 9.37 -16.87 0.68
N TRP A 280 8.50 -17.00 -0.30
CA TRP A 280 7.09 -16.70 -0.14
C TRP A 280 6.45 -17.77 0.76
N LYS A 281 5.57 -17.32 1.65
CA LYS A 281 4.89 -18.17 2.62
C LYS A 281 3.93 -19.14 1.94
N GLY A 282 4.05 -20.42 2.32
CA GLY A 282 3.23 -21.52 1.80
C GLY A 282 3.84 -22.13 0.54
N LYS A 283 3.00 -22.83 -0.23
CA LYS A 283 3.37 -23.45 -1.51
C LYS A 283 2.32 -23.12 -2.58
N PRO A 284 2.69 -23.10 -3.87
CA PRO A 284 1.76 -22.86 -4.98
C PRO A 284 0.65 -23.92 -5.03
N GLY A 285 0.99 -25.20 -4.78
CA GLY A 285 0.08 -26.33 -4.87
C GLY A 285 -0.17 -26.81 -6.30
N ASP A 286 -0.50 -28.09 -6.46
CA ASP A 286 -0.55 -28.78 -7.76
C ASP A 286 -1.45 -28.08 -8.79
N GLY A 287 -2.59 -27.53 -8.35
CA GLY A 287 -3.52 -26.81 -9.22
C GLY A 287 -2.95 -25.50 -9.79
N LEU A 288 -2.13 -24.77 -9.02
CA LEU A 288 -1.46 -23.57 -9.54
C LEU A 288 -0.31 -23.94 -10.47
N GLU A 289 0.43 -25.00 -10.17
CA GLU A 289 1.54 -25.47 -11.00
C GLU A 289 1.09 -25.81 -12.43
N ASP A 290 -0.05 -26.49 -12.60
CA ASP A 290 -0.65 -26.74 -13.91
C ASP A 290 -1.06 -25.46 -14.64
N VAL A 291 -1.64 -24.48 -13.93
CA VAL A 291 -1.95 -23.16 -14.52
C VAL A 291 -0.68 -22.43 -14.95
N LEU A 292 0.40 -22.51 -14.16
CA LEU A 292 1.68 -21.88 -14.47
C LEU A 292 2.31 -22.46 -15.73
N VAL A 293 2.13 -23.74 -16.04
CA VAL A 293 2.58 -24.32 -17.32
C VAL A 293 1.90 -23.60 -18.48
N GLY A 294 0.58 -23.38 -18.39
CA GLY A 294 -0.17 -22.61 -19.38
C GLY A 294 0.31 -21.15 -19.49
N VAL A 295 0.48 -20.47 -18.36
CA VAL A 295 0.96 -19.07 -18.32
C VAL A 295 2.36 -18.95 -18.94
N TYR A 296 3.26 -19.87 -18.59
CA TYR A 296 4.63 -19.89 -19.10
C TYR A 296 4.65 -20.11 -20.62
N ASP A 297 3.85 -21.05 -21.12
CA ASP A 297 3.75 -21.30 -22.55
C ASP A 297 3.12 -20.11 -23.30
N GLU A 298 2.05 -19.49 -22.80
CA GLU A 298 1.47 -18.29 -23.42
C GLU A 298 2.46 -17.13 -23.48
N LEU A 299 3.24 -16.90 -22.41
CA LEU A 299 4.31 -15.89 -22.39
C LEU A 299 5.43 -16.23 -23.37
N ARG A 300 5.80 -17.51 -23.50
CA ARG A 300 6.78 -17.95 -24.50
C ARG A 300 6.26 -17.72 -25.92
N ARG A 301 5.01 -18.06 -26.23
CA ARG A 301 4.41 -17.78 -27.55
C ARG A 301 4.35 -16.28 -27.82
N TYR A 302 3.96 -15.49 -26.83
CA TYR A 302 3.93 -14.03 -26.91
C TYR A 302 5.30 -13.45 -27.27
N GLN A 303 6.36 -13.90 -26.61
CA GLN A 303 7.71 -13.35 -26.79
C GLN A 303 8.46 -13.94 -27.99
N LEU A 304 8.47 -15.27 -28.12
CA LEU A 304 9.36 -15.98 -29.03
C LEU A 304 8.71 -16.24 -30.40
N GLU A 305 7.42 -16.56 -30.43
CA GLU A 305 6.72 -16.86 -31.69
C GLU A 305 6.14 -15.59 -32.31
N LYS A 306 5.49 -14.74 -31.50
CA LYS A 306 4.89 -13.48 -31.96
C LYS A 306 5.86 -12.29 -31.99
N GLY A 307 7.11 -12.50 -31.56
CA GLY A 307 8.17 -11.49 -31.55
C GLY A 307 7.86 -10.27 -30.68
N LYS A 308 6.99 -10.39 -29.67
CA LYS A 308 6.65 -9.27 -28.78
C LYS A 308 7.73 -9.11 -27.71
N MET A 309 7.89 -7.88 -27.23
CA MET A 309 8.80 -7.59 -26.12
C MET A 309 8.30 -8.22 -24.82
N SER A 310 9.22 -8.63 -23.94
CA SER A 310 8.87 -9.05 -22.58
C SER A 310 8.14 -7.94 -21.83
N LEU A 311 7.23 -8.32 -20.92
CA LEU A 311 6.41 -7.42 -20.13
C LEU A 311 7.27 -6.62 -19.15
N ARG A 312 7.01 -5.32 -19.00
CA ARG A 312 7.88 -4.40 -18.23
C ARG A 312 7.13 -3.56 -17.20
N GLY A 313 5.84 -3.80 -17.00
CA GLY A 313 5.02 -3.05 -16.05
C GLY A 313 4.40 -1.79 -16.67
N HIS A 314 4.04 -1.82 -17.95
CA HIS A 314 3.32 -0.72 -18.60
C HIS A 314 1.83 -0.75 -18.26
N ASP A 315 1.18 0.39 -18.01
CA ASP A 315 -0.26 0.45 -17.70
C ASP A 315 -1.18 -0.15 -18.79
N ARG A 316 -0.66 -0.40 -20.01
CA ARG A 316 -1.40 -1.05 -21.11
C ARG A 316 -1.27 -2.58 -21.12
N GLU A 317 -0.36 -3.15 -20.32
CA GLU A 317 -0.13 -4.59 -20.25
C GLU A 317 -1.17 -5.30 -19.35
N ASP A 318 -1.98 -4.57 -18.58
CA ASP A 318 -3.03 -5.12 -17.71
C ASP A 318 -3.95 -6.10 -18.46
N ALA A 319 -4.40 -5.73 -19.66
CA ALA A 319 -5.24 -6.58 -20.50
C ALA A 319 -4.49 -7.81 -21.03
N VAL A 320 -3.19 -7.67 -21.31
CA VAL A 320 -2.33 -8.77 -21.76
C VAL A 320 -2.17 -9.79 -20.64
N VAL A 321 -1.90 -9.33 -19.42
CA VAL A 321 -1.78 -10.19 -18.24
C VAL A 321 -3.09 -10.92 -17.97
N LYS A 322 -4.22 -10.21 -17.92
CA LYS A 322 -5.54 -10.83 -17.74
C LYS A 322 -5.82 -11.89 -18.82
N GLY A 323 -5.50 -11.59 -20.07
CA GLY A 323 -5.66 -12.53 -21.19
C GLY A 323 -4.82 -13.79 -21.05
N ILE A 324 -3.55 -13.66 -20.65
CA ILE A 324 -2.64 -14.80 -20.43
C ILE A 324 -3.18 -15.73 -19.34
N TRP A 325 -3.59 -15.18 -18.20
CA TRP A 325 -4.13 -16.00 -17.10
C TRP A 325 -5.46 -16.65 -17.45
N ALA A 326 -6.34 -15.95 -18.18
CA ALA A 326 -7.61 -16.51 -18.64
C ALA A 326 -7.39 -17.70 -19.60
N LEU A 327 -6.47 -17.57 -20.57
CA LEU A 327 -6.14 -18.65 -21.50
C LEU A 327 -5.52 -19.86 -20.80
N ALA A 328 -4.59 -19.61 -19.87
CA ALA A 328 -3.96 -20.67 -19.09
C ALA A 328 -4.96 -21.45 -18.23
N GLY A 329 -5.92 -20.76 -17.62
CA GLY A 329 -6.98 -21.39 -16.81
C GLY A 329 -7.90 -22.32 -17.62
N TRP A 330 -8.11 -22.07 -18.91
CA TRP A 330 -8.93 -22.92 -19.77
C TRP A 330 -8.20 -24.20 -20.23
N GLY A 331 -6.87 -24.15 -20.33
CA GLY A 331 -6.04 -25.28 -20.74
C GLY A 331 -6.02 -26.43 -19.72
N GLY A 332 -6.03 -26.11 -18.43
CA GLY A 332 -6.00 -27.11 -17.35
C GLY A 332 -7.26 -27.96 -17.21
N GLY A 333 -8.42 -27.47 -17.68
CA GLY A 333 -9.71 -28.18 -17.58
C GLY A 333 -9.89 -29.35 -18.56
N LYS A 334 -9.06 -29.46 -19.60
CA LYS A 334 -9.19 -30.52 -20.62
C LYS A 334 -8.51 -31.85 -20.26
N GLY A 335 -7.86 -31.94 -19.08
CA GLY A 335 -7.14 -33.14 -18.64
C GLY A 335 -7.95 -34.17 -17.85
N ASN A 336 -9.21 -33.87 -17.47
CA ASN A 336 -9.95 -34.69 -16.49
C ASN A 336 -11.22 -35.37 -17.06
N THR A 337 -11.28 -35.60 -18.38
CA THR A 337 -12.40 -36.30 -19.04
C THR A 337 -11.95 -37.34 -20.07
N ARG A 338 -11.03 -38.23 -19.69
CA ARG A 338 -10.90 -39.56 -20.32
C ARG A 338 -10.50 -40.63 -19.33
#